data_AF-A0A1Y2IFP5-F1
#
_entry.id   AF-A0A1Y2IFP5-F1
#
_cell.length_a   1.000
_cell.length_b   1.000
_cell.length_c   1.000
_cell.angle_alpha   90.00
_cell.angle_beta   90.00
_cell.angle_gamma   90.00
#
_symmetry.space_group_name_H-M   'P 1'
#
loop_
_entity.id
_entity.type
_entity.pdbx_description
1 polymer ?
#
loop_
_entity_poly.entity_id
_entity_poly.type
_entity_poly.pdbx_seq_one_letter_code
_entity_poly.pdbx_strand_id
1 'polypeptide(L)'
;MNALWLYRVFTLILVAIISLAVIGLCVHTSNNLNEILSAIQVSGHFPYTSLGIAISAITLVSSVLLIVLDFFFDNIFTSYLIFEIPWLSIVWILWISVGATTLSEGKTIFQGQPCSTFNVVLPSAKEICEDVHPLAIIAFVNFALLFLYTASLVVVAFASSSSYSSPWTSSLKNRDK
;
A
#
# COMPACT_ATOMS: atom_id res chain seq x y z
N MET A 1 26.82 -5.99 7.02
CA MET A 1 25.33 -5.92 6.99
C MET A 1 24.91 -5.99 5.54
N ASN A 2 24.10 -6.97 5.18
CA ASN A 2 23.75 -7.24 3.78
C ASN A 2 22.91 -6.06 3.25
N ALA A 3 23.33 -5.44 2.15
CA ALA A 3 22.64 -4.30 1.55
C ALA A 3 21.16 -4.61 1.25
N LEU A 4 20.86 -5.86 0.88
CA LEU A 4 19.50 -6.35 0.64
C LEU A 4 18.62 -6.37 1.89
N TRP A 5 19.20 -6.72 3.05
CA TRP A 5 18.46 -6.74 4.31
C TRP A 5 18.11 -5.32 4.75
N LEU A 6 19.05 -4.39 4.61
CA LEU A 6 18.82 -2.98 4.93
C LEU A 6 17.77 -2.37 4.00
N TYR A 7 17.83 -2.69 2.70
CA TYR A 7 16.82 -2.27 1.73
C TYR A 7 15.42 -2.82 2.08
N ARG A 8 15.31 -4.10 2.45
CA ARG A 8 14.04 -4.72 2.90
C ARG A 8 13.43 -4.00 4.11
N VAL A 9 14.23 -3.79 5.17
CA VAL A 9 13.72 -3.15 6.39
C VAL A 9 13.29 -1.72 6.11
N PHE A 10 14.08 -0.98 5.31
CA PHE A 10 13.75 0.39 4.92
C PHE A 10 12.44 0.46 4.12
N THR A 11 12.25 -0.39 3.10
CA THR A 11 11.03 -0.38 2.28
C THR A 11 9.80 -0.77 3.10
N LEU A 12 9.88 -1.79 3.95
CA LEU A 12 8.76 -2.22 4.78
C LEU A 12 8.35 -1.16 5.82
N ILE A 13 9.31 -0.48 6.46
CA ILE A 13 9.03 0.62 7.39
C ILE A 13 8.36 1.77 6.65
N LEU A 14 8.91 2.17 5.50
CA LEU A 14 8.41 3.30 4.74
C LEU A 14 6.99 3.03 4.22
N VAL A 15 6.73 1.83 3.70
CA VAL A 15 5.39 1.40 3.28
C VAL A 15 4.42 1.33 4.45
N ALA A 16 4.85 0.91 5.65
CA ALA A 16 4.01 0.88 6.84
C ALA A 16 3.58 2.30 7.28
N ILE A 17 4.52 3.25 7.30
CA ILE A 17 4.24 4.66 7.63
C ILE A 17 3.23 5.24 6.63
N ILE A 18 3.47 5.02 5.33
CA ILE A 18 2.56 5.50 4.30
C ILE A 18 1.18 4.84 4.41
N SER A 19 1.11 3.55 4.71
CA SER A 19 -0.17 2.85 4.93
C SER A 19 -0.96 3.46 6.09
N LEU A 20 -0.29 3.87 7.16
CA LEU A 20 -0.95 4.53 8.29
C LEU A 20 -1.51 5.90 7.89
N ALA A 21 -0.79 6.66 7.05
CA ALA A 21 -1.29 7.92 6.50
C ALA A 21 -2.53 7.71 5.60
N VAL A 22 -2.55 6.64 4.79
CA VAL A 22 -3.71 6.29 3.95
C VAL A 22 -4.94 5.92 4.80
N ILE A 23 -4.77 5.18 5.89
CA ILE A 23 -5.87 4.92 6.83
C ILE A 23 -6.42 6.23 7.39
N GLY A 24 -5.54 7.15 7.81
CA GLY A 24 -5.93 8.46 8.31
C GLY A 24 -6.76 9.26 7.31
N LEU A 25 -6.28 9.36 6.06
CA LEU A 25 -7.01 10.03 4.98
C LEU A 25 -8.36 9.34 4.72
N CYS A 26 -8.38 8.02 4.52
CA CYS A 26 -9.62 7.31 4.21
C CYS A 26 -10.68 7.45 5.31
N VAL A 27 -10.27 7.43 6.58
CA VAL A 27 -11.18 7.65 7.72
C VAL A 27 -11.70 9.08 7.72
N HIS A 28 -10.83 10.07 7.56
CA HIS A 28 -11.22 11.49 7.46
C HIS A 28 -12.26 11.72 6.37
N THR A 29 -11.96 11.27 5.15
CA THR A 29 -12.85 11.39 4.00
C THR A 29 -14.17 10.64 4.23
N SER A 30 -14.14 9.45 4.84
CA SER A 30 -15.35 8.67 5.13
C SER A 30 -16.28 9.33 6.15
N ASN A 31 -15.73 9.97 7.18
CA ASN A 31 -16.51 10.70 8.18
C ASN A 31 -17.19 11.92 7.56
N ASN A 32 -16.45 12.71 6.79
CA ASN A 32 -16.99 13.89 6.10
C ASN A 32 -18.10 13.50 5.12
N LEU A 33 -17.93 12.38 4.41
CA LEU A 33 -18.95 11.83 3.50
C LEU A 33 -20.21 11.38 4.25
N ASN A 34 -20.05 10.69 5.37
CA ASN A 34 -21.19 10.21 6.16
C ASN A 34 -22.00 11.39 6.75
N GLU A 35 -21.31 12.46 7.18
CA GLU A 35 -21.97 13.68 7.64
C GLU A 35 -22.85 14.30 6.53
N ILE A 36 -22.30 14.44 5.32
CA ILE A 36 -23.07 14.92 4.15
C ILE A 36 -24.26 14.01 3.84
N LEU A 37 -24.03 12.69 3.80
CA LEU A 37 -25.07 11.71 3.47
C LEU A 37 -26.21 11.71 4.49
N SER A 38 -25.89 11.87 5.78
CA SER A 38 -26.88 11.99 6.85
C SER A 38 -27.74 13.24 6.70
N ALA A 39 -27.16 14.35 6.20
CA ALA A 39 -27.89 15.59 5.96
C ALA A 39 -28.88 15.49 4.78
N ILE A 40 -28.59 14.63 3.79
CA ILE A 40 -29.47 14.39 2.63
C ILE A 40 -30.35 13.13 2.77
N GLN A 41 -30.32 12.44 3.92
CA GLN A 41 -31.03 11.18 4.18
C GLN A 41 -30.76 10.08 3.14
N VAL A 42 -29.57 10.07 2.53
CA VAL A 42 -29.14 9.03 1.60
C VAL A 42 -28.14 8.13 2.31
N SER A 43 -28.33 6.81 2.25
CA SER A 43 -27.33 5.85 2.71
C SER A 43 -26.50 5.36 1.52
N GLY A 44 -25.18 5.46 1.64
CA GLY A 44 -24.24 5.14 0.58
C GLY A 44 -22.85 4.99 1.16
N HIS A 45 -22.08 4.04 0.63
CA HIS A 45 -20.69 3.83 1.01
C HIS A 45 -19.85 3.93 -0.25
N PHE A 46 -18.70 4.60 -0.15
CA PHE A 46 -17.80 4.74 -1.27
C PHE A 46 -16.79 3.59 -1.27
N PRO A 47 -16.68 2.83 -2.37
CA PRO A 47 -15.86 1.61 -2.39
C PRO A 47 -14.37 1.91 -2.20
N TYR A 48 -13.89 3.10 -2.61
CA TYR A 48 -12.47 3.45 -2.52
C TYR A 48 -12.00 3.65 -1.07
N THR A 49 -12.84 4.18 -0.16
CA THR A 49 -12.45 4.37 1.25
C THR A 49 -12.34 3.04 1.97
N SER A 50 -13.33 2.16 1.79
CA SER A 50 -13.32 0.80 2.36
C SER A 50 -12.15 -0.03 1.84
N LEU A 51 -11.87 0.04 0.53
CA LEU A 51 -10.76 -0.66 -0.09
C LEU A 51 -9.41 -0.10 0.40
N GLY A 52 -9.26 1.23 0.45
CA GLY A 52 -8.06 1.89 0.97
C GLY A 52 -7.74 1.50 2.42
N ILE A 53 -8.75 1.45 3.29
CA ILE A 53 -8.60 1.00 4.69
C ILE A 53 -8.18 -0.47 4.76
N ALA A 54 -8.87 -1.34 4.02
CA ALA A 54 -8.59 -2.78 4.03
C ALA A 54 -7.17 -3.09 3.56
N ILE A 55 -6.74 -2.50 2.43
CA ILE A 55 -5.41 -2.73 1.88
C ILE A 55 -4.32 -2.15 2.77
N SER A 56 -4.54 -0.96 3.35
CA SER A 56 -3.60 -0.37 4.28
C SER A 56 -3.46 -1.19 5.57
N ALA A 57 -4.56 -1.74 6.10
CA ALA A 57 -4.54 -2.62 7.26
C ALA A 57 -3.79 -3.93 6.97
N ILE A 58 -4.08 -4.57 5.83
CA ILE A 58 -3.35 -5.77 5.37
C ILE A 58 -1.87 -5.46 5.23
N THR A 59 -1.51 -4.32 4.62
CA THR A 59 -0.13 -3.92 4.41
C THR A 59 0.60 -3.67 5.73
N LEU A 60 -0.05 -2.99 6.68
CA LEU A 60 0.52 -2.70 8.01
C LEU A 60 0.74 -3.99 8.80
N VAL A 61 -0.29 -4.84 8.92
CA VAL A 61 -0.18 -6.13 9.62
C VAL A 61 0.89 -7.01 8.97
N SER A 62 0.91 -7.08 7.63
CA SER A 62 1.93 -7.84 6.90
C SER A 62 3.34 -7.33 7.15
N SER A 63 3.54 -6.00 7.08
CA SER A 63 4.86 -5.38 7.25
C SER A 63 5.38 -5.61 8.67
N VAL A 64 4.52 -5.41 9.68
CA VAL A 64 4.86 -5.66 11.09
C VAL A 64 5.17 -7.14 11.30
N LEU A 65 4.34 -8.05 10.76
CA LEU A 65 4.56 -9.49 10.90
C LEU A 65 5.88 -9.94 10.24
N LEU A 66 6.20 -9.44 9.05
CA LEU A 66 7.45 -9.73 8.35
C LEU A 66 8.68 -9.22 9.14
N ILE A 67 8.60 -8.02 9.73
CA ILE A 67 9.70 -7.47 10.54
C ILE A 67 9.86 -8.24 11.85
N VAL A 68 8.76 -8.50 12.57
CA VAL A 68 8.78 -9.21 13.86
C VAL A 68 9.32 -10.63 13.68
N LEU A 69 8.84 -11.36 12.67
CA LEU A 69 9.32 -12.72 12.40
C LEU A 69 10.81 -12.74 12.05
N ASP A 70 11.32 -11.73 11.35
CA ASP A 70 12.74 -11.63 10.98
C ASP A 70 13.64 -11.32 12.19
N PHE A 71 13.13 -10.56 13.17
CA PHE A 71 13.85 -10.28 14.41
C PHE A 71 13.87 -11.48 15.36
N PHE A 72 12.75 -12.19 15.49
CA PHE A 72 12.63 -13.30 16.43
C PHE A 72 13.19 -14.61 15.90
N PHE A 73 13.25 -14.79 14.58
CA PHE A 73 13.64 -16.07 14.02
C PHE A 73 14.54 -15.95 12.80
N ASP A 74 15.78 -16.41 12.96
CA ASP A 74 16.83 -16.33 11.94
C ASP A 74 16.56 -17.18 10.67
N ASN A 75 15.65 -18.17 10.73
CA ASN A 75 15.45 -19.20 9.70
C ASN A 75 13.96 -19.63 9.50
N ILE A 76 12.98 -18.72 9.60
CA ILE A 76 11.57 -19.09 9.31
C ILE A 76 11.23 -18.94 7.83
N PHE A 77 10.32 -19.80 7.38
CA PHE A 77 9.69 -19.86 6.06
C PHE A 77 9.27 -18.51 5.46
N THR A 78 8.88 -17.54 6.29
CA THR A 78 8.48 -16.18 5.90
C THR A 78 9.63 -15.29 5.44
N SER A 79 10.89 -15.62 5.75
CA SER A 79 12.09 -14.96 5.18
C SER A 79 12.65 -15.70 3.96
N TYR A 80 11.93 -16.69 3.42
CA TYR A 80 12.27 -17.27 2.13
C TYR A 80 11.69 -16.44 0.98
N LEU A 81 12.51 -16.23 -0.04
CA LEU A 81 12.14 -15.56 -1.29
C LEU A 81 10.89 -16.17 -1.93
N ILE A 82 10.67 -17.47 -1.76
CA ILE A 82 9.51 -18.17 -2.32
C ILE A 82 8.17 -17.71 -1.73
N PHE A 83 8.17 -17.25 -0.47
CA PHE A 83 6.96 -16.72 0.17
C PHE A 83 6.85 -15.21 0.00
N GLU A 84 7.97 -14.51 0.15
CA GLU A 84 8.03 -13.05 0.11
C GLU A 84 7.66 -12.49 -1.29
N ILE A 85 8.12 -13.11 -2.37
CA ILE A 85 7.84 -12.63 -3.74
C ILE A 85 6.33 -12.71 -4.09
N PRO A 86 5.64 -13.85 -3.93
CA PRO A 86 4.20 -13.92 -4.20
C PRO A 86 3.38 -13.00 -3.29
N TRP A 87 3.71 -12.92 -2.00
CA TRP A 87 2.96 -12.08 -1.06
C TRP A 87 3.08 -10.60 -1.41
N LEU A 88 4.30 -10.09 -1.60
CA LEU A 88 4.51 -8.70 -2.02
C LEU A 88 3.87 -8.43 -3.37
N SER A 89 3.82 -9.44 -4.26
CA SER A 89 3.13 -9.33 -5.55
C SER A 89 1.65 -9.05 -5.41
N ILE A 90 0.98 -9.75 -4.49
CA ILE A 90 -0.41 -9.50 -4.18
C ILE A 90 -0.58 -8.09 -3.60
N VAL A 91 0.25 -7.70 -2.64
CA VAL A 91 0.13 -6.40 -1.95
C VAL A 91 0.30 -5.23 -2.93
N TRP A 92 1.31 -5.25 -3.82
CA TRP A 92 1.50 -4.13 -4.75
C TRP A 92 0.38 -4.05 -5.81
N ILE A 93 -0.18 -5.17 -6.26
CA ILE A 93 -1.34 -5.18 -7.16
C ILE A 93 -2.56 -4.56 -6.47
N LEU A 94 -2.77 -4.85 -5.19
CA LEU A 94 -3.86 -4.25 -4.41
C LEU A 94 -3.70 -2.72 -4.29
N TRP A 95 -2.48 -2.21 -4.16
CA TRP A 95 -2.21 -0.76 -4.17
C TRP A 95 -2.55 -0.09 -5.51
N ILE A 96 -2.30 -0.77 -6.64
CA ILE A 96 -2.78 -0.27 -7.96
C ILE A 96 -4.30 -0.17 -7.96
N SER A 97 -5.00 -1.20 -7.46
CA SER A 97 -6.47 -1.19 -7.38
C SER A 97 -6.99 -0.03 -6.53
N VAL A 98 -6.35 0.28 -5.39
CA VAL A 98 -6.67 1.47 -4.57
C VAL A 98 -6.52 2.76 -5.40
N GLY A 99 -5.38 2.96 -6.05
CA GLY A 99 -5.14 4.18 -6.84
C GLY A 99 -6.13 4.32 -8.01
N ALA A 100 -6.36 3.23 -8.75
CA ALA A 100 -7.27 3.21 -9.89
C ALA A 100 -8.73 3.47 -9.48
N THR A 101 -9.21 2.81 -8.41
CA THR A 101 -10.57 3.03 -7.89
C THR A 101 -10.74 4.44 -7.35
N THR A 102 -9.75 4.98 -6.64
CA THR A 102 -9.78 6.37 -6.12
C THR A 102 -9.93 7.38 -7.25
N LEU A 103 -9.18 7.22 -8.36
CA LEU A 103 -9.28 8.12 -9.52
C LEU A 103 -10.60 7.94 -10.29
N SER A 104 -11.05 6.70 -10.47
CA SER A 104 -12.31 6.40 -11.17
C SER A 104 -13.50 6.98 -10.41
N GLU A 105 -13.60 6.71 -9.11
CA GLU A 105 -14.66 7.23 -8.25
C GLU A 105 -14.57 8.75 -8.09
N GLY A 106 -13.36 9.31 -7.96
CA GLY A 106 -13.19 10.76 -7.97
C GLY A 106 -13.76 11.41 -9.24
N LYS A 107 -13.50 10.81 -10.41
CA LYS A 107 -14.04 11.33 -11.68
C LYS A 107 -15.57 11.21 -11.76
N THR A 108 -16.16 10.12 -11.29
CA THR A 108 -17.62 9.94 -11.31
C THR A 108 -18.33 10.87 -10.34
N ILE A 109 -17.80 11.04 -9.12
CA ILE A 109 -18.36 11.90 -8.07
C ILE A 109 -18.31 13.37 -8.50
N PHE A 110 -17.18 13.84 -9.01
CA PHE A 110 -16.99 15.24 -9.35
C PHE A 110 -17.37 15.58 -10.80
N GLN A 111 -17.77 14.59 -11.62
CA GLN A 111 -18.13 14.77 -13.03
C GLN A 111 -17.10 15.57 -13.86
N GLY A 112 -15.82 15.58 -13.45
CA GLY A 112 -14.78 16.39 -14.06
C GLY A 112 -14.87 17.90 -13.79
N GLN A 113 -15.69 18.33 -12.85
CA GLN A 113 -15.76 19.72 -12.37
C GLN A 113 -14.52 20.06 -11.52
N PRO A 114 -14.01 21.30 -11.58
CA PRO A 114 -12.91 21.72 -10.73
C PRO A 114 -13.37 21.83 -9.26
N CYS A 115 -12.50 21.43 -8.32
CA CYS A 115 -12.80 21.45 -6.89
C CYS A 115 -13.20 22.84 -6.36
N SER A 116 -12.78 23.92 -7.03
CA SER A 116 -13.14 25.30 -6.72
C SER A 116 -14.64 25.60 -6.83
N THR A 117 -15.39 24.86 -7.64
CA THR A 117 -16.84 25.07 -7.84
C THR A 117 -17.65 24.68 -6.60
N PHE A 118 -17.15 23.75 -5.80
CA PHE A 118 -17.86 23.22 -4.63
C PHE A 118 -17.76 24.11 -3.39
N ASN A 119 -16.89 25.13 -3.41
CA ASN A 119 -16.66 26.07 -2.31
C ASN A 119 -17.92 26.83 -1.87
N VAL A 120 -18.91 26.98 -2.76
CA VAL A 120 -20.12 27.78 -2.52
C VAL A 120 -21.29 26.93 -2.02
N VAL A 121 -21.28 25.61 -2.30
CA VAL A 121 -22.43 24.73 -2.08
C VAL A 121 -22.23 23.84 -0.86
N LEU A 122 -21.07 23.18 -0.73
CA LEU A 122 -20.72 22.38 0.45
C LEU A 122 -19.19 22.41 0.69
N PRO A 123 -18.69 23.06 1.76
CA PRO A 123 -17.25 23.16 2.02
C PRO A 123 -16.58 21.79 2.22
N SER A 124 -17.29 20.83 2.81
CA SER A 124 -16.79 19.46 3.01
C SER A 124 -16.58 18.70 1.69
N ALA A 125 -17.34 19.02 0.63
CA ALA A 125 -17.16 18.42 -0.70
C ALA A 125 -15.88 18.92 -1.40
N LYS A 126 -15.47 20.16 -1.13
CA LYS A 126 -14.20 20.70 -1.63
C LYS A 126 -13.01 19.96 -1.01
N GLU A 127 -13.05 19.74 0.30
CA GLU A 127 -11.98 19.04 1.02
C GLU A 127 -11.80 17.61 0.49
N ILE A 128 -12.91 16.89 0.29
CA ILE A 128 -12.89 15.55 -0.32
C ILE A 128 -12.30 15.58 -1.73
N CYS A 129 -12.65 16.58 -2.54
CA CYS A 129 -12.14 16.74 -3.91
C CYS A 129 -10.62 16.99 -3.94
N GLU A 130 -10.12 17.79 -3.01
CA GLU A 130 -8.71 18.07 -2.86
C GLU A 130 -7.94 16.86 -2.32
N ASP A 131 -8.57 15.98 -1.52
CA ASP A 131 -7.96 14.77 -0.95
C ASP A 131 -7.81 13.60 -1.94
N VAL A 132 -8.65 13.50 -2.97
CA VAL A 132 -8.62 12.38 -3.94
C VAL A 132 -7.28 12.25 -4.64
N HIS A 133 -6.70 13.38 -5.09
CA HIS A 133 -5.44 13.37 -5.84
C HIS A 133 -4.24 12.94 -4.97
N PRO A 134 -4.01 13.54 -3.79
CA PRO A 134 -3.02 13.08 -2.84
C PRO A 134 -3.18 11.60 -2.50
N LEU A 135 -4.40 11.13 -2.23
CA LEU A 135 -4.66 9.74 -1.89
C LEU A 135 -4.23 8.78 -3.01
N ALA A 136 -4.60 9.10 -4.26
CA ALA A 136 -4.20 8.31 -5.42
C ALA A 136 -2.67 8.30 -5.61
N ILE A 137 -2.01 9.45 -5.48
CA ILE A 137 -0.54 9.56 -5.59
C ILE A 137 0.13 8.70 -4.54
N ILE A 138 -0.31 8.80 -3.28
CA ILE A 138 0.23 8.02 -2.17
C ILE A 138 0.06 6.51 -2.42
N ALA A 139 -1.09 6.09 -2.96
CA ALA A 139 -1.31 4.70 -3.35
C ALA A 139 -0.35 4.22 -4.44
N PHE A 140 -0.10 5.03 -5.47
CA PHE A 140 0.88 4.72 -6.51
C PHE A 140 2.33 4.71 -6.01
N VAL A 141 2.68 5.55 -5.04
CA VAL A 141 4.00 5.54 -4.41
C VAL A 141 4.21 4.22 -3.65
N ASN A 142 3.22 3.76 -2.87
CA ASN A 142 3.28 2.45 -2.21
C ASN A 142 3.42 1.30 -3.20
N PHE A 143 2.66 1.34 -4.29
CA PHE A 143 2.82 0.40 -5.39
C PHE A 143 4.26 0.39 -5.92
N ALA A 144 4.81 1.57 -6.26
CA ALA A 144 6.13 1.68 -6.87
C ALA A 144 7.23 1.14 -5.95
N LEU A 145 7.16 1.45 -4.65
CA LEU A 145 8.11 0.95 -3.65
C LEU A 145 8.10 -0.57 -3.54
N LEU A 146 6.91 -1.16 -3.40
CA LEU A 146 6.75 -2.60 -3.30
C LEU A 146 7.16 -3.30 -4.60
N PHE A 147 6.79 -2.75 -5.75
CA PHE A 147 7.15 -3.28 -7.06
C PHE A 147 8.67 -3.27 -7.28
N LEU A 148 9.34 -2.14 -7.01
CA LEU A 148 10.79 -2.03 -7.13
C LEU A 148 11.51 -3.00 -6.18
N TYR A 149 10.97 -3.17 -4.97
CA TYR A 149 11.49 -4.16 -4.04
C TYR A 149 11.33 -5.59 -4.57
N THR A 150 10.13 -6.00 -4.98
CA THR A 150 9.88 -7.32 -5.57
C THR A 150 10.74 -7.56 -6.81
N ALA A 151 10.88 -6.58 -7.69
CA ALA A 151 11.74 -6.66 -8.88
C ALA A 151 13.20 -6.91 -8.50
N SER A 152 13.73 -6.22 -7.49
CA SER A 152 15.09 -6.44 -7.00
C SER A 152 15.28 -7.87 -6.45
N LEU A 153 14.30 -8.40 -5.71
CA LEU A 153 14.35 -9.76 -5.18
C LEU A 153 14.36 -10.80 -6.31
N VAL A 154 13.53 -10.58 -7.34
CA VAL A 154 13.45 -11.45 -8.52
C VAL A 154 14.79 -11.44 -9.29
N VAL A 155 15.37 -10.26 -9.53
CA VAL A 155 16.67 -10.15 -10.21
C VAL A 155 17.77 -10.89 -9.43
N VAL A 156 17.80 -10.71 -8.10
CA VAL A 156 18.78 -11.41 -7.26
C VAL A 156 18.53 -12.92 -7.27
N ALA A 157 17.28 -13.37 -7.22
CA ALA A 157 16.94 -14.79 -7.29
C ALA A 157 17.44 -15.44 -8.60
N PHE A 158 17.21 -14.80 -9.75
CA PHE A 158 17.71 -15.26 -11.05
C PHE A 158 19.24 -15.18 -11.16
N ALA A 159 19.88 -14.12 -10.67
CA ALA A 159 21.34 -14.03 -10.69
C ALA A 159 21.98 -15.17 -9.90
N SER A 160 21.41 -15.49 -8.74
CA SER A 160 21.89 -16.55 -7.85
C SER A 160 21.55 -17.98 -8.28
N SER A 161 20.60 -18.19 -9.20
CA SER A 161 20.29 -19.53 -9.73
C SER A 161 21.41 -20.09 -10.61
N SER A 162 22.38 -19.27 -10.99
CA SER A 162 23.60 -19.70 -11.67
C SER A 162 24.65 -20.31 -10.72
N SER A 163 24.49 -20.17 -9.40
CA SER A 163 25.37 -20.72 -8.38
C SER A 163 24.82 -22.04 -7.82
N TYR A 164 25.70 -22.95 -7.39
CA TYR A 164 25.38 -24.34 -7.01
C TYR A 164 24.50 -24.48 -5.74
N SER A 165 24.14 -23.39 -5.08
CA SER A 165 23.31 -23.34 -3.87
C SER A 165 21.87 -22.96 -4.19
N SER A 166 20.88 -23.70 -3.67
CA SER A 166 19.44 -23.40 -3.85
C SER A 166 19.09 -21.96 -3.40
N PRO A 167 18.82 -21.03 -4.33
CA PRO A 167 18.61 -19.63 -3.98
C PRO A 167 17.22 -19.37 -3.40
N TRP A 168 16.29 -20.30 -3.57
CA TRP A 168 14.87 -20.14 -3.21
C TRP A 168 14.60 -20.37 -1.73
N THR A 169 15.48 -21.11 -1.05
CA THR A 169 15.38 -21.48 0.37
C THR A 169 16.46 -20.82 1.22
N SER A 170 17.15 -19.80 0.71
CA SER A 170 18.14 -19.05 1.51
C SER A 170 17.49 -17.82 2.14
N SER A 171 17.58 -17.69 3.46
CA SER A 171 17.19 -16.46 4.18
C SER A 171 18.11 -15.30 3.79
N LEU A 172 17.54 -14.11 3.52
CA LEU A 172 18.30 -12.90 3.13
C LEU A 172 19.33 -12.47 4.19
N LYS A 173 19.11 -12.84 5.45
CA LYS A 173 20.01 -12.57 6.58
C LYS A 173 21.29 -13.42 6.54
N ASN A 174 21.23 -14.62 5.99
CA ASN A 174 22.29 -15.64 6.10
C ASN A 174 23.06 -15.87 4.79
N ARG A 175 22.84 -15.02 3.77
CA ARG A 175 23.34 -15.23 2.40
C ARG A 175 24.84 -14.97 2.20
N ASP A 176 25.54 -14.44 3.20
CA ASP A 176 26.97 -14.07 3.14
C ASP A 176 27.86 -14.86 4.14
N LYS A 177 27.44 -16.05 4.57
CA LYS A 177 28.33 -17.01 5.28
C LYS A 177 28.77 -18.14 4.38
#